data_AF-M6ZNR9-F1
#
_entry.id   AF-M6ZNR9-F1
#
_cell.length_a   1.000
_cell.length_b   1.000
_cell.length_c   1.000
_cell.angle_alpha   90.00
_cell.angle_beta   90.00
_cell.angle_gamma   90.00
#
_symmetry.space_group_name_H-M   'P 1'
#
loop_
_entity.id
_entity.type
_entity.pdbx_description
1 polymer ?
#
loop_
_entity_poly.entity_id
_entity_poly.type
_entity_poly.pdbx_seq_one_letter_code
_entity_poly.pdbx_strand_id
1 'polypeptide(L)' 'MLLPGSRLGVMGSGQLARMFCLEAIPFGYEVSVYSPEKNSPAAGAGAKEYISTYEDEKALTFFWKI' A
#
# COMPACT_ATOMS: atom_id res chain seq x y z
N MET A 1 -3.11 13.69 14.02
CA MET A 1 -3.47 12.32 14.44
C MET A 1 -4.21 11.67 13.28
N LEU A 2 -3.85 10.45 12.88
CA LEU A 2 -4.59 9.70 11.86
C LEU A 2 -5.63 8.83 12.56
N LEU A 3 -6.87 8.88 12.11
CA LEU A 3 -7.98 8.12 12.69
C LEU A 3 -8.26 6.86 11.85
N PRO A 4 -8.82 5.79 12.44
CA PRO A 4 -9.39 4.68 11.68
C PRO A 4 -10.30 5.17 10.54
N GLY A 5 -10.22 4.50 9.39
CA GLY A 5 -10.83 4.95 8.13
C GLY A 5 -9.90 5.81 7.27
N SER A 6 -8.75 6.25 7.79
CA SER A 6 -7.70 6.88 6.99
C SER A 6 -7.00 5.86 6.09
N ARG A 7 -6.48 6.34 4.96
CA ARG A 7 -5.65 5.55 4.04
C ARG A 7 -4.17 5.72 4.38
N LEU A 8 -3.43 4.62 4.40
CA LEU A 8 -1.99 4.56 4.64
C LEU A 8 -1.30 4.06 3.35
N GLY A 9 -0.41 4.89 2.81
CA GLY A 9 0.40 4.55 1.64
C GLY A 9 1.72 3.89 2.05
N VAL A 10 2.07 2.78 1.39
CA VAL A 10 3.32 2.05 1.62
C VAL A 10 4.08 1.89 0.30
N MET A 11 5.36 2.24 0.30
CA MET A 11 6.27 1.97 -0.81
C MET A 11 6.84 0.55 -0.67
N GLY A 12 6.57 -0.30 -1.67
CA GLY A 12 6.89 -1.72 -1.65
C GLY A 12 5.72 -2.58 -1.15
N SER A 13 5.64 -3.80 -1.67
CA SER A 13 4.49 -4.70 -1.48
C SER A 13 4.89 -6.11 -0.97
N GLY A 14 6.16 -6.27 -0.57
CA GLY A 14 6.72 -7.53 -0.07
C GLY A 14 6.27 -7.92 1.34
N GLN A 15 7.04 -8.80 1.98
CA GLN A 15 6.69 -9.41 3.27
C GLN A 15 6.54 -8.41 4.42
N LEU A 16 7.31 -7.32 4.42
CA LEU A 16 7.19 -6.27 5.44
C LEU A 16 5.89 -5.48 5.30
N ALA A 17 5.52 -5.12 4.07
CA ALA A 17 4.24 -4.48 3.79
C ALA A 17 3.07 -5.40 4.17
N ARG A 18 3.20 -6.71 3.94
CA ARG A 18 2.23 -7.72 4.41
C ARG A 18 2.07 -7.69 5.93
N MET A 19 3.16 -7.71 6.69
CA MET A 19 3.11 -7.63 8.16
C MET A 19 2.42 -6.33 8.63
N PHE A 20 2.73 -5.21 7.98
CA PHE A 20 2.08 -3.93 8.27
C PHE A 20 0.57 -3.96 8.00
N CYS A 21 0.15 -4.54 6.87
CA CYS A 21 -1.27 -4.66 6.52
C CYS A 21 -2.06 -5.52 7.52
N LEU A 22 -1.46 -6.63 7.97
CA LEU A 22 -2.07 -7.53 8.95
C LEU A 22 -2.35 -6.84 10.29
N GLU A 23 -1.59 -5.80 10.64
CA GLU A 23 -1.86 -5.00 11.84
C GLU A 23 -2.80 -3.83 11.54
N ALA A 24 -2.52 -3.05 10.49
CA ALA A 24 -3.24 -1.80 10.21
C ALA A 24 -4.70 -2.02 9.80
N ILE A 25 -4.99 -3.04 8.99
CA ILE A 25 -6.34 -3.27 8.45
C ILE A 25 -7.33 -3.64 9.57
N PRO A 26 -7.01 -4.54 10.53
CA PRO A 26 -7.87 -4.79 11.69
C PRO A 26 -8.17 -3.55 12.54
N PHE A 27 -7.27 -2.56 12.59
CA PHE A 27 -7.53 -1.28 13.25
C PHE A 27 -8.41 -0.33 12.43
N GLY A 28 -8.91 -0.77 11.26
CA GLY A 28 -9.82 -0.02 10.41
C GLY A 28 -9.12 0.92 9.43
N TYR A 29 -7.82 0.79 9.21
CA TYR A 29 -7.11 1.55 8.19
C TYR A 29 -7.24 0.88 6.82
N GLU A 30 -7.28 1.70 5.77
CA GLU A 30 -7.07 1.20 4.42
C GLU A 30 -5.58 1.28 4.07
N VAL A 31 -4.99 0.22 3.54
CA VAL A 31 -3.58 0.23 3.12
C VAL A 31 -3.49 0.15 1.60
N SER A 32 -2.71 1.04 1.00
CA SER A 32 -2.37 1.01 -0.43
C SER A 32 -0.86 0.82 -0.59
N VAL A 33 -0.45 -0.09 -1.44
CA VAL A 33 0.97 -0.41 -1.70
C VAL A 33 1.36 -0.02 -3.11
N TYR A 34 2.52 0.60 -3.28
CA TYR A 34 3.10 0.95 -4.58
C TYR A 34 4.31 0.08 -4.88
N SER A 35 4.30 -0.68 -5.97
CA SER A 35 5.42 -1.52 -6.38
C SER A 35 5.29 -1.98 -7.84
N PRO A 36 6.37 -2.41 -8.51
CA PRO A 36 6.27 -3.03 -9.83
C PRO A 36 5.67 -4.45 -9.80
N GLU A 37 5.57 -5.07 -8.62
CA GLU A 37 5.07 -6.43 -8.44
C GLU A 37 3.53 -6.49 -8.47
N LYS A 38 3.00 -7.58 -9.04
CA LYS A 38 1.57 -7.92 -9.03
C LYS A 38 1.33 -9.13 -8.14
N ASN A 39 0.13 -9.22 -7.55
CA ASN A 39 -0.22 -10.33 -6.65
C ASN A 39 0.80 -10.49 -5.51
N SER A 40 1.23 -9.36 -4.97
CA SER A 40 2.26 -9.29 -3.95
C SER A 40 1.82 -9.90 -2.61
N PRO A 41 2.76 -10.23 -1.71
CA PRO A 41 2.43 -10.67 -0.36
C PRO A 41 1.49 -9.72 0.38
N ALA A 42 1.65 -8.39 0.21
CA ALA A 42 0.79 -7.40 0.84
C ALA A 42 -0.63 -7.39 0.26
N ALA A 43 -0.79 -7.62 -1.04
CA ALA A 43 -2.10 -7.77 -1.67
C ALA A 43 -2.87 -8.94 -1.06
N GLY A 44 -2.19 -10.06 -0.82
CA GLY A 44 -2.75 -11.22 -0.14
C GLY A 44 -3.18 -10.95 1.32
N ALA A 45 -2.70 -9.87 1.93
CA ALA A 45 -3.15 -9.41 3.26
C ALA A 45 -4.21 -8.30 3.20
N GLY A 46 -4.74 -7.96 2.02
CA GLY A 46 -5.83 -6.98 1.85
C GLY A 46 -5.37 -5.58 1.44
N ALA A 47 -4.10 -5.38 1.10
CA ALA A 47 -3.63 -4.12 0.54
C ALA A 47 -4.20 -3.86 -0.86
N LYS A 48 -4.50 -2.61 -1.18
CA LYS A 48 -4.78 -2.18 -2.55
C LYS A 48 -3.46 -1.97 -3.31
N GLU A 49 -3.26 -2.71 -4.40
CA GLU A 49 -2.05 -2.61 -5.21
C GLU A 49 -2.11 -1.46 -6.21
N TYR A 50 -1.06 -0.64 -6.22
CA TYR A 50 -0.75 0.32 -7.27
C TYR A 50 0.52 -0.15 -8.00
N ILE A 51 0.33 -0.70 -9.20
CA ILE A 51 1.39 -1.39 -9.92
C ILE A 51 2.06 -0.43 -10.90
N SER A 52 3.26 0.02 -10.57
CA SER A 52 4.13 0.79 -11.48
C SER A 52 5.58 0.73 -11.02
N THR A 53 6.52 1.12 -11.89
CA THR A 53 7.95 1.15 -11.58
C THR A 53 8.25 2.30 -10.62
N TYR A 54 9.29 2.17 -9.79
CA TYR A 54 9.64 3.21 -8.82
C TYR A 54 10.16 4.50 -9.49
N GLU A 55 10.62 4.39 -10.73
CA GLU A 55 11.14 5.48 -11.54
C GLU A 55 10.05 6.26 -12.29
N ASP A 56 8.80 5.79 -12.29
CA ASP A 56 7.68 6.53 -12.91
C ASP A 56 7.19 7.62 -11.95
N GLU A 57 7.79 8.80 -12.06
CA GLU A 57 7.45 9.98 -11.26
C GLU A 57 5.98 10.39 -11.40
N LYS A 58 5.34 10.15 -12.55
CA LYS A 58 3.93 10.50 -12.77
C LYS A 58 3.03 9.56 -12.00
N ALA A 59 3.29 8.25 -12.09
CA ALA A 59 2.58 7.23 -11.32
C ALA A 59 2.77 7.43 -9.81
N LEU A 60 3.99 7.78 -9.38
CA LEU A 60 4.29 8.06 -7.98
C LEU A 60 3.57 9.32 -7.47
N THR A 61 3.55 10.38 -8.27
CA THR A 61 2.82 11.62 -7.96
C THR A 61 1.31 11.38 -7.88
N PHE A 62 0.78 10.51 -8.75
CA PHE A 62 -0.61 10.11 -8.67
C PHE A 62 -0.88 9.37 -7.36
N PHE A 63 -0.05 8.37 -7.02
CA PHE A 63 -0.17 7.57 -5.81
C PHE A 63 -0.19 8.40 -4.52
N TRP A 64 0.64 9.43 -4.40
CA TRP A 64 0.69 10.29 -3.20
C TRP A 64 -0.55 11.16 -2.99
N LYS A 65 -1.39 11.35 -4.01
CA LYS A 65 -2.61 12.18 -3.95
C LYS A 65 -3.87 11.38 -3.60
N ILE A 66 -3.76 10.05 -3.53
CA ILE A 66 -4.85 9.11 -3.25
C ILE A 66 -5.02 8.97 -1.73
#